data_AF-A0A9P6UNW8-F1
#
_entry.id   AF-A0A9P6UNW8-F1
#
_cell.length_a   1.000
_cell.length_b   1.000
_cell.length_c   1.000
_cell.angle_alpha   90.00
_cell.angle_beta   90.00
_cell.angle_gamma   90.00
#
_symmetry.space_group_name_H-M   'P 1'
#
loop_
_entity.id
_entity.type
_entity.pdbx_description
1 polymer ?
#
loop_
_entity_poly.entity_id
_entity_poly.type
_entity_poly.pdbx_seq_one_letter_code
_entity_poly.pdbx_strand_id
1 'polypeptide(L)'
;MSDSKSTSAPKAPAESLFIVVNGADDRDAGIYSDNFYSRRMTKLRSSIRRRMLPWVRSETKDLAELQHRWRTPFLDSYFTLTAFAGHPLFFVCILPIMFWYGHSVFARGFVNVACVGVFVTSWVKDYLCLPRPLSPPLVRLSRSKRVHLEYGFPSTHTSNATSIALYLLSYLLISDWSVLAKAASIVGLCVYLFSVVFGRLYCGMHTKTDIIGGTVIGILVWAAQWSFHDAIDSLMTSPSWTVVSAVILGGIVLIQSIPDTMDSCPCIDDGVTTMAVLMGVFPASQHFALSKYSISAGGHDGIVHYDAAIGLPRSILRFVFGLAVVFTWRIAAKKLLYILLPPLYSYFNLPSRDHFVPAKTYGNLRSQPIGRVPSVLDLSALADSSIEIVGTQSTMDIHEQFSQSRSSKISSLHHQQVEDIEKKEHFGLRPGHTAKTRQEQQQQDGVISEKVGATAAPAPALETLDHPLDLELDESERQAMEQFEAEHPGWARFDVDIVIKTVVYAGIGWLAVDSIPIMFEYIGLGTSYLR
;
A
#
# COMPACT_ATOMS: atom_id res chain seq x y z
N MET A 1 43.80 60.43 20.81
CA MET A 1 43.50 59.69 22.06
C MET A 1 42.00 59.38 22.06
N SER A 2 41.65 58.10 22.24
CA SER A 2 40.35 57.49 22.59
C SER A 2 39.11 57.85 21.76
N ASP A 3 38.17 56.99 21.37
CA ASP A 3 37.97 55.54 21.48
C ASP A 3 36.70 55.23 20.66
N SER A 4 36.62 54.04 20.08
CA SER A 4 35.49 53.10 20.21
C SER A 4 35.36 52.19 18.97
N LYS A 5 35.57 50.90 19.23
CA LYS A 5 35.30 49.78 18.33
C LYS A 5 33.78 49.60 18.20
N SER A 6 33.26 49.49 16.98
CA SER A 6 32.06 48.70 16.72
C SER A 6 32.44 47.53 15.80
N THR A 7 32.26 46.33 16.34
CA THR A 7 32.47 45.04 15.67
C THR A 7 31.27 44.74 14.78
N SER A 8 31.43 44.76 13.46
CA SER A 8 30.43 44.22 12.53
C SER A 8 30.62 42.71 12.39
N ALA A 9 29.63 41.93 12.84
CA ALA A 9 29.54 40.50 12.61
C ALA A 9 29.40 40.20 11.09
N PRO A 10 29.93 39.07 10.58
CA PRO A 10 29.79 38.71 9.18
C PRO A 10 28.33 38.32 8.87
N LYS A 11 27.78 38.90 7.79
CA LYS A 11 26.47 38.59 7.24
C LYS A 11 26.33 37.08 7.00
N ALA A 12 25.28 36.48 7.53
CA ALA A 12 24.85 35.12 7.19
C ALA A 12 24.62 35.02 5.67
N PRO A 13 25.01 33.91 5.02
CA PRO A 13 24.75 33.72 3.60
C PRO A 13 23.24 33.63 3.37
N ALA A 14 22.79 34.32 2.32
CA ALA A 14 21.39 34.37 1.89
C ALA A 14 20.79 32.96 1.86
N GLU A 15 19.68 32.79 2.60
CA GLU A 15 18.83 31.61 2.50
C GLU A 15 18.51 31.37 1.04
N SER A 16 19.02 30.26 0.51
CA SER A 16 18.66 29.75 -0.79
C SER A 16 17.15 29.58 -0.78
N LEU A 17 16.46 30.42 -1.56
CA LEU A 17 15.03 30.34 -1.85
C LEU A 17 14.71 28.88 -2.18
N PHE A 18 14.12 28.17 -1.20
CA PHE A 18 13.68 26.80 -1.38
C PHE A 18 12.64 26.81 -2.50
N ILE A 19 12.99 26.26 -3.65
CA ILE A 19 11.98 25.88 -4.65
C ILE A 19 11.25 24.69 -4.03
N VAL A 20 10.25 24.99 -3.19
CA VAL A 20 9.16 24.07 -2.89
C VAL A 20 8.38 23.96 -4.18
N VAL A 21 8.77 23.02 -5.05
CA VAL A 21 7.88 22.58 -6.12
C VAL A 21 6.65 22.02 -5.39
N ASN A 22 5.50 22.64 -5.61
CA ASN A 22 4.21 22.29 -5.01
C ASN A 22 4.11 20.79 -4.67
N GLY A 23 4.15 20.56 -3.35
CA GLY A 23 3.77 19.39 -2.58
C GLY A 23 3.68 18.06 -3.29
N ALA A 24 4.51 17.11 -2.83
CA ALA A 24 3.93 15.80 -2.59
C ALA A 24 2.79 16.00 -1.60
N ASP A 25 1.59 15.90 -2.13
CA ASP A 25 0.36 15.96 -1.38
C ASP A 25 0.30 14.74 -0.45
N ASP A 26 0.41 14.96 0.86
CA ASP A 26 0.36 13.91 1.90
C ASP A 26 -1.08 13.41 2.14
N ARG A 27 -2.07 13.88 1.37
CA ARG A 27 -3.43 13.36 1.37
C ARG A 27 -3.46 11.88 0.94
N ASP A 28 -4.41 11.15 1.51
CA ASP A 28 -4.73 9.78 1.11
C ASP A 28 -4.94 9.64 -0.39
N ALA A 29 -4.37 8.60 -0.98
CA ALA A 29 -4.56 8.33 -2.39
C ALA A 29 -6.01 7.92 -2.69
N GLY A 30 -6.58 8.43 -3.79
CA GLY A 30 -7.89 8.03 -4.27
C GLY A 30 -9.05 8.89 -3.81
N ILE A 31 -8.81 10.00 -3.09
CA ILE A 31 -9.88 10.78 -2.43
C ILE A 31 -10.38 11.99 -3.22
N TYR A 32 -9.70 12.40 -4.29
CA TYR A 32 -10.11 13.57 -5.07
C TYR A 32 -11.51 13.44 -5.68
N SER A 33 -12.08 14.60 -6.05
CA SER A 33 -13.39 14.65 -6.71
C SER A 33 -13.45 13.80 -7.98
N ASP A 34 -14.64 13.26 -8.30
CA ASP A 34 -14.82 12.46 -9.53
C ASP A 34 -14.48 13.28 -10.79
N ASN A 35 -14.69 14.59 -10.76
CA ASN A 35 -14.29 15.51 -11.81
C ASN A 35 -12.76 15.57 -12.02
N PHE A 36 -11.97 15.47 -10.94
CA PHE A 36 -10.51 15.42 -11.03
C PHE A 36 -10.05 14.18 -11.81
N TYR A 37 -10.59 13.02 -11.45
CA TYR A 37 -10.23 11.75 -12.09
C TYR A 37 -10.79 11.61 -13.50
N SER A 38 -12.05 11.97 -13.74
CA SER A 38 -12.69 11.86 -15.06
C SER A 38 -12.05 12.76 -16.13
N ARG A 39 -11.41 13.86 -15.73
CA ARG A 39 -10.64 14.74 -16.65
C ARG A 39 -9.27 14.18 -17.01
N ARG A 40 -8.64 13.40 -16.13
CA ARG A 40 -7.26 12.90 -16.29
C ARG A 40 -7.19 11.43 -16.74
N MET A 41 -8.22 10.64 -16.45
CA MET A 41 -8.30 9.24 -16.80
C MET A 41 -8.99 9.03 -18.15
N THR A 42 -8.70 7.90 -18.79
CA THR A 42 -9.49 7.45 -19.95
C THR A 42 -10.95 7.20 -19.55
N LYS A 43 -11.86 7.27 -20.54
CA LYS A 43 -13.31 7.05 -20.31
C LYS A 43 -13.59 5.67 -19.70
N LEU A 44 -12.85 4.64 -20.12
CA LEU A 44 -12.99 3.30 -19.57
C LEU A 44 -12.56 3.25 -18.10
N ARG A 45 -11.36 3.75 -17.78
CA ARG A 45 -10.79 3.78 -16.43
C ARG A 45 -11.71 4.52 -15.44
N SER A 46 -12.15 5.72 -15.81
CA SER A 46 -13.09 6.51 -15.01
C SER A 46 -14.46 5.84 -14.86
N SER A 47 -14.98 5.18 -15.90
CA SER A 47 -16.25 4.45 -15.81
C SER A 47 -16.19 3.27 -14.84
N ILE A 48 -15.11 2.50 -14.85
CA ILE A 48 -14.93 1.37 -13.92
C ILE A 48 -14.82 1.89 -12.49
N ARG A 49 -13.99 2.91 -12.27
CA ARG A 49 -13.83 3.57 -10.97
C ARG A 49 -15.17 4.05 -10.40
N ARG A 50 -15.96 4.79 -11.19
CA ARG A 50 -17.29 5.29 -10.78
C ARG A 50 -18.26 4.20 -10.39
N ARG A 51 -18.19 3.04 -11.06
CA ARG A 51 -19.07 1.90 -10.77
C ARG A 51 -18.69 1.21 -9.46
N MET A 52 -17.40 1.14 -9.14
CA MET A 52 -16.90 0.47 -7.92
C MET A 52 -16.93 1.36 -6.67
N LEU A 53 -16.81 2.68 -6.84
CA LEU A 53 -16.69 3.62 -5.72
C LEU A 53 -17.86 3.57 -4.71
N PRO A 54 -19.14 3.43 -5.13
CA PRO A 54 -20.24 3.30 -4.18
C PRO A 54 -20.12 2.07 -3.27
N TRP A 55 -19.63 0.95 -3.80
CA TRP A 55 -19.43 -0.28 -3.02
C TRP A 55 -18.36 -0.08 -1.96
N VAL A 56 -17.17 0.37 -2.38
CA VAL A 56 -16.04 0.66 -1.47
C VAL A 56 -16.45 1.62 -0.34
N ARG A 57 -17.19 2.69 -0.66
CA ARG A 57 -17.67 3.66 0.34
C ARG A 57 -18.72 3.06 1.27
N SER A 58 -19.67 2.29 0.75
CA SER A 58 -20.74 1.69 1.58
C SER A 58 -20.20 0.73 2.63
N GLU A 59 -19.12 0.01 2.32
CA GLU A 59 -18.51 -0.98 3.21
C GLU A 59 -17.78 -0.37 4.42
N THR A 60 -17.48 0.93 4.39
CA THR A 60 -16.79 1.62 5.51
C THR A 60 -17.59 1.52 6.81
N LYS A 61 -18.93 1.59 6.74
CA LYS A 61 -19.80 1.49 7.92
C LYS A 61 -19.75 0.11 8.56
N ASP A 62 -19.85 -0.94 7.74
CA ASP A 62 -19.78 -2.33 8.20
C ASP A 62 -18.45 -2.63 8.90
N LEU A 63 -17.34 -2.10 8.37
CA LEU A 63 -16.02 -2.29 8.95
C LEU A 63 -15.88 -1.52 10.27
N ALA A 64 -16.48 -0.35 10.39
CA ALA A 64 -16.44 0.44 11.63
C ALA A 64 -17.18 -0.28 12.75
N GLU A 65 -18.32 -0.90 12.46
CA GLU A 65 -19.04 -1.74 13.42
C GLU A 65 -18.23 -2.98 13.81
N LEU A 66 -17.57 -3.62 12.85
CA LEU A 66 -16.66 -4.73 13.11
C LEU A 66 -15.53 -4.32 14.07
N GLN A 67 -14.86 -3.20 13.81
CA GLN A 67 -13.81 -2.68 14.68
C GLN A 67 -14.34 -2.34 16.08
N HIS A 68 -15.48 -1.68 16.18
CA HIS A 68 -16.09 -1.33 17.47
C HIS A 68 -16.36 -2.57 18.34
N ARG A 69 -16.74 -3.69 17.72
CA ARG A 69 -17.10 -4.92 18.45
C ARG A 69 -15.91 -5.84 18.74
N TRP A 70 -14.89 -5.86 17.90
CA TRP A 70 -13.81 -6.87 17.96
C TRP A 70 -12.47 -6.31 18.41
N ARG A 71 -12.28 -4.99 18.44
CA ARG A 71 -10.97 -4.43 18.78
C ARG A 71 -10.58 -4.68 20.24
N THR A 72 -9.40 -5.25 20.42
CA THR A 72 -8.74 -5.40 21.72
C THR A 72 -7.24 -5.19 21.54
N PRO A 73 -6.49 -4.74 22.57
CA PRO A 73 -5.04 -4.54 22.46
C PRO A 73 -4.26 -5.78 22.00
N PHE A 74 -4.70 -6.96 22.42
CA PHE A 74 -4.12 -8.23 21.99
C PHE A 74 -4.31 -8.49 20.50
N LEU A 75 -5.55 -8.37 20.01
CA LEU A 75 -5.87 -8.59 18.61
C LEU A 75 -5.28 -7.51 17.70
N ASP A 76 -5.21 -6.26 18.18
CA ASP A 76 -4.52 -5.16 17.49
C ASP A 76 -3.04 -5.52 17.25
N SER A 77 -2.35 -6.03 18.28
CA SER A 77 -0.95 -6.44 18.14
C SER A 77 -0.78 -7.66 17.23
N TYR A 78 -1.67 -8.65 17.35
CA TYR A 78 -1.65 -9.86 16.54
C TYR A 78 -1.82 -9.54 15.05
N PHE A 79 -2.89 -8.85 14.66
CA PHE A 79 -3.21 -8.59 13.26
C PHE A 79 -2.27 -7.56 12.61
N THR A 80 -1.72 -6.63 13.39
CA THR A 80 -0.66 -5.75 12.88
C THR A 80 0.67 -6.50 12.71
N LEU A 81 0.91 -7.61 13.45
CA LEU A 81 2.12 -8.43 13.31
C LEU A 81 2.03 -9.38 12.14
N THR A 82 0.87 -10.00 11.94
CA THR A 82 0.65 -10.88 10.79
C THR A 82 0.74 -10.10 9.48
N ALA A 83 0.44 -8.80 9.48
CA ALA A 83 0.66 -7.90 8.35
C ALA A 83 2.13 -7.85 7.89
N PHE A 84 3.10 -8.04 8.80
CA PHE A 84 4.52 -8.03 8.48
C PHE A 84 4.92 -9.15 7.51
N ALA A 85 4.19 -10.28 7.50
CA ALA A 85 4.43 -11.38 6.56
C ALA A 85 4.24 -10.97 5.09
N GLY A 86 3.58 -9.83 4.81
CA GLY A 86 3.51 -9.24 3.47
C GLY A 86 4.44 -8.05 3.25
N HIS A 87 5.31 -7.71 4.20
CA HIS A 87 6.23 -6.58 4.07
C HIS A 87 7.43 -6.95 3.17
N PRO A 88 7.95 -6.04 2.32
CA PRO A 88 9.07 -6.34 1.41
C PRO A 88 10.33 -6.90 2.11
N LEU A 89 10.64 -6.43 3.33
CA LEU A 89 11.79 -6.95 4.10
C LEU A 89 11.62 -8.42 4.49
N PHE A 90 10.40 -8.90 4.72
CA PHE A 90 10.15 -10.31 4.99
C PHE A 90 10.60 -11.17 3.80
N PHE A 91 10.26 -10.76 2.57
CA PHE A 91 10.65 -11.45 1.35
C PHE A 91 12.15 -11.40 1.09
N VAL A 92 12.80 -10.25 1.32
CA VAL A 92 14.27 -10.11 1.17
C VAL A 92 15.02 -11.07 2.12
N CYS A 93 14.47 -11.34 3.30
CA CYS A 93 15.09 -12.27 4.24
C CYS A 93 14.76 -13.74 3.94
N ILE A 94 13.50 -14.08 3.64
CA ILE A 94 13.04 -15.47 3.56
C ILE A 94 13.26 -16.11 2.19
N LEU A 95 13.06 -15.38 1.09
CA LEU A 95 13.17 -15.96 -0.26
C LEU A 95 14.57 -16.52 -0.57
N PRO A 96 15.67 -15.82 -0.26
CA PRO A 96 17.01 -16.33 -0.58
C PRO A 96 17.35 -17.63 0.16
N ILE A 97 16.81 -17.83 1.37
CA ILE A 97 17.04 -19.03 2.17
C ILE A 97 16.63 -20.28 1.39
N MET A 98 15.50 -20.24 0.67
CA MET A 98 15.03 -21.41 -0.07
C MET A 98 16.05 -21.85 -1.13
N PHE A 99 16.75 -20.91 -1.78
CA PHE A 99 17.84 -21.21 -2.70
C PHE A 99 19.07 -21.76 -1.97
N TRP A 100 19.47 -21.15 -0.85
CA TRP A 100 20.71 -21.50 -0.15
C TRP A 100 20.70 -22.88 0.50
N TYR A 101 19.51 -23.45 0.71
CA TYR A 101 19.31 -24.77 1.30
C TYR A 101 18.80 -25.81 0.29
N GLY A 102 18.99 -25.55 -1.01
CA GLY A 102 18.82 -26.53 -2.08
C GLY A 102 17.37 -26.75 -2.56
N HIS A 103 16.44 -25.90 -2.17
CA HIS A 103 15.07 -25.91 -2.68
C HIS A 103 14.88 -24.99 -3.90
N SER A 104 15.86 -24.96 -4.82
CA SER A 104 15.93 -23.99 -5.92
C SER A 104 14.72 -24.03 -6.85
N VAL A 105 14.22 -25.23 -7.23
CA VAL A 105 13.03 -25.38 -8.09
C VAL A 105 11.80 -24.77 -7.43
N PHE A 106 11.54 -25.18 -6.17
CA PHE A 106 10.46 -24.63 -5.37
C PHE A 106 10.59 -23.11 -5.20
N ALA A 107 11.80 -22.62 -4.92
CA ALA A 107 12.11 -21.21 -4.69
C ALA A 107 11.84 -20.35 -5.92
N ARG A 108 12.20 -20.80 -7.13
CA ARG A 108 11.91 -20.08 -8.39
C ARG A 108 10.42 -19.85 -8.58
N GLY A 109 9.61 -20.91 -8.46
CA GLY A 109 8.15 -20.78 -8.55
C GLY A 109 7.55 -19.96 -7.41
N PHE A 110 8.09 -20.07 -6.20
CA PHE A 110 7.64 -19.28 -5.04
C PHE A 110 7.90 -17.77 -5.25
N VAL A 111 9.09 -17.41 -5.76
CA VAL A 111 9.43 -16.02 -6.12
C VAL A 111 8.50 -15.49 -7.20
N ASN A 112 8.20 -16.28 -8.23
CA ASN A 112 7.28 -15.88 -9.30
C ASN A 112 5.89 -15.55 -8.75
N VAL A 113 5.34 -16.44 -7.92
CA VAL A 113 4.02 -16.26 -7.30
C VAL A 113 3.97 -15.03 -6.40
N ALA A 114 5.03 -14.79 -5.62
CA ALA A 114 5.11 -13.63 -4.75
C ALA A 114 5.26 -12.31 -5.53
N CYS A 115 6.15 -12.29 -6.53
CA CYS A 115 6.48 -11.06 -7.26
C CYS A 115 5.40 -10.66 -8.28
N VAL A 116 4.86 -11.63 -9.04
CA VAL A 116 3.82 -11.36 -10.04
C VAL A 116 2.53 -10.89 -9.39
N GLY A 117 2.13 -11.47 -8.25
CA GLY A 117 0.96 -11.01 -7.51
C GLY A 117 1.08 -9.56 -7.05
N VAL A 118 2.23 -9.19 -6.49
CA VAL A 118 2.51 -7.79 -6.10
C VAL A 118 2.50 -6.88 -7.33
N PHE A 119 3.18 -7.26 -8.41
CA PHE A 119 3.22 -6.45 -9.63
C PHE A 119 1.82 -6.18 -10.21
N VAL A 120 1.02 -7.24 -10.37
CA VAL A 120 -0.35 -7.13 -10.92
C VAL A 120 -1.23 -6.27 -10.02
N THR A 121 -1.16 -6.45 -8.70
CA THR A 121 -1.94 -5.61 -7.77
C THR A 121 -1.50 -4.16 -7.79
N SER A 122 -0.20 -3.86 -7.83
CA SER A 122 0.32 -2.48 -8.01
C SER A 122 -0.18 -1.86 -9.31
N TRP A 123 -0.14 -2.60 -10.42
CA TRP A 123 -0.64 -2.11 -11.71
C TRP A 123 -2.14 -1.78 -11.64
N VAL A 124 -2.95 -2.67 -11.05
CA VAL A 124 -4.41 -2.45 -10.92
C VAL A 124 -4.72 -1.31 -9.96
N LYS A 125 -3.96 -1.18 -8.86
CA LYS A 125 -4.07 -0.07 -7.90
C LYS A 125 -3.88 1.27 -8.62
N ASP A 126 -2.78 1.42 -9.35
CA ASP A 126 -2.49 2.64 -10.11
C ASP A 126 -3.50 2.83 -11.25
N TYR A 127 -4.04 1.76 -11.84
CA TYR A 127 -5.08 1.87 -12.86
C TYR A 127 -6.44 2.32 -12.29
N LEU A 128 -6.89 1.86 -11.13
CA LEU A 128 -8.25 2.18 -10.63
C LEU A 128 -8.28 3.33 -9.62
N CYS A 129 -7.14 3.60 -8.97
CA CYS A 129 -6.95 4.65 -7.95
C CYS A 129 -7.95 4.59 -6.78
N LEU A 130 -8.59 3.46 -6.51
CA LEU A 130 -9.70 3.39 -5.54
C LEU A 130 -9.19 3.67 -4.12
N PRO A 131 -9.89 4.53 -3.36
CA PRO A 131 -9.45 4.92 -2.03
C PRO A 131 -9.55 3.76 -1.04
N ARG A 132 -8.81 3.89 0.05
CA ARG A 132 -8.96 3.07 1.25
C ARG A 132 -10.29 3.40 1.96
N PRO A 133 -10.76 2.55 2.89
CA PRO A 133 -11.89 2.90 3.77
C PRO A 133 -11.61 4.22 4.52
N LEU A 134 -12.62 5.08 4.65
CA LEU A 134 -12.48 6.39 5.30
C LEU A 134 -12.22 6.26 6.80
N SER A 135 -11.36 7.14 7.34
CA SER A 135 -10.92 7.15 8.74
C SER A 135 -10.92 8.59 9.22
N PRO A 136 -11.99 9.09 9.88
CA PRO A 136 -13.06 8.33 10.57
C PRO A 136 -14.22 7.84 9.67
N PRO A 137 -15.13 6.95 10.16
CA PRO A 137 -15.26 6.41 11.53
C PRO A 137 -14.33 5.23 11.85
N LEU A 138 -13.63 4.67 10.87
CA LEU A 138 -12.64 3.62 11.11
C LEU A 138 -11.39 4.18 11.77
N VAL A 139 -10.63 3.28 12.39
CA VAL A 139 -9.27 3.55 12.83
C VAL A 139 -8.33 2.63 12.05
N ARG A 140 -7.42 3.21 11.27
CA ARG A 140 -6.43 2.42 10.54
C ARG A 140 -5.29 2.01 11.48
N LEU A 141 -5.00 0.71 11.49
CA LEU A 141 -3.91 0.14 12.28
C LEU A 141 -2.76 -0.23 11.38
N SER A 142 -1.61 0.41 11.59
CA SER A 142 -0.39 0.13 10.83
C SER A 142 0.83 0.26 11.74
N ARG A 143 1.88 -0.50 11.43
CA ARG A 143 3.22 -0.29 12.00
C ARG A 143 4.13 0.55 11.07
N SER A 144 3.57 1.08 10.00
CA SER A 144 4.29 1.90 9.03
C SER A 144 3.46 3.10 8.59
N LYS A 145 4.07 4.29 8.69
CA LYS A 145 3.52 5.58 8.25
C LYS A 145 3.32 5.72 6.74
N ARG A 146 3.62 4.71 5.92
CA ARG A 146 3.53 4.83 4.45
C ARG A 146 2.44 3.99 3.81
N VAL A 147 2.04 2.90 4.47
CA VAL A 147 1.16 1.88 3.88
C VAL A 147 -0.29 2.37 3.77
N HIS A 148 -0.67 3.40 4.53
CA HIS A 148 -2.00 4.03 4.42
C HIS A 148 -2.14 4.94 3.19
N LEU A 149 -1.03 5.49 2.69
CA LEU A 149 -1.00 6.38 1.51
C LEU A 149 -1.25 5.63 0.19
N GLU A 150 -1.45 4.31 0.25
CA GLU A 150 -1.69 3.49 -0.92
C GLU A 150 -3.17 3.36 -1.26
N TYR A 151 -3.47 3.24 -2.56
CA TYR A 151 -4.80 2.83 -3.01
C TYR A 151 -5.25 1.52 -2.36
N GLY A 152 -6.56 1.41 -2.10
CA GLY A 152 -7.19 0.28 -1.41
C GLY A 152 -7.34 -0.94 -2.30
N PHE A 153 -7.87 -0.76 -3.51
CA PHE A 153 -8.21 -1.89 -4.39
C PHE A 153 -7.11 -2.16 -5.42
N PRO A 154 -6.74 -3.43 -5.66
CA PRO A 154 -7.02 -4.63 -4.86
C PRO A 154 -6.04 -4.77 -3.68
N SER A 155 -6.36 -5.63 -2.72
CA SER A 155 -5.44 -5.89 -1.61
C SER A 155 -4.24 -6.75 -2.02
N THR A 156 -3.05 -6.13 -2.06
CA THR A 156 -1.76 -6.79 -2.33
C THR A 156 -1.44 -7.89 -1.31
N HIS A 157 -1.64 -7.60 -0.01
CA HIS A 157 -1.41 -8.60 1.05
C HIS A 157 -2.29 -9.83 0.87
N THR A 158 -3.57 -9.64 0.57
CA THR A 158 -4.50 -10.74 0.30
C THR A 158 -4.09 -11.52 -0.94
N SER A 159 -3.79 -10.85 -2.05
CA SER A 159 -3.35 -11.51 -3.28
C SER A 159 -2.13 -12.39 -3.04
N ASN A 160 -1.14 -11.86 -2.34
CA ASN A 160 0.10 -12.57 -2.07
C ASN A 160 -0.10 -13.73 -1.07
N ALA A 161 -0.87 -13.51 0.01
CA ALA A 161 -1.18 -14.57 0.97
C ALA A 161 -1.98 -15.71 0.33
N THR A 162 -2.98 -15.38 -0.50
CA THR A 162 -3.76 -16.38 -1.25
C THR A 162 -2.87 -17.16 -2.21
N SER A 163 -2.05 -16.49 -3.02
CA SER A 163 -1.23 -17.17 -4.03
C SER A 163 -0.15 -18.04 -3.39
N ILE A 164 0.53 -17.55 -2.34
CA ILE A 164 1.50 -18.32 -1.55
C ILE A 164 0.84 -19.51 -0.85
N ALA A 165 -0.30 -19.31 -0.18
CA ALA A 165 -0.97 -20.40 0.53
C ALA A 165 -1.40 -21.53 -0.41
N LEU A 166 -1.92 -21.19 -1.59
CA LEU A 166 -2.30 -22.18 -2.60
C LEU A 166 -1.08 -22.88 -3.22
N TYR A 167 0.03 -22.15 -3.43
CA TYR A 167 1.27 -22.73 -3.93
C TYR A 167 1.87 -23.72 -2.93
N LEU A 168 1.92 -23.35 -1.64
CA LEU A 168 2.35 -24.23 -0.56
C LEU A 168 1.43 -25.44 -0.41
N LEU A 169 0.11 -25.23 -0.49
CA LEU A 169 -0.87 -26.32 -0.44
C LEU A 169 -0.64 -27.31 -1.58
N SER A 170 -0.36 -26.82 -2.78
CA SER A 170 -0.17 -27.67 -3.96
C SER A 170 1.06 -28.57 -3.81
N TYR A 171 2.19 -28.00 -3.36
CA TYR A 171 3.39 -28.78 -3.01
C TYR A 171 3.15 -29.76 -1.86
N LEU A 172 2.38 -29.36 -0.84
CA LEU A 172 2.05 -30.23 0.29
C LEU A 172 1.18 -31.43 -0.12
N LEU A 173 0.26 -31.23 -1.06
CA LEU A 173 -0.62 -32.30 -1.52
C LEU A 173 0.15 -33.39 -2.28
N ILE A 174 1.14 -32.99 -3.10
CA ILE A 174 1.98 -33.92 -3.87
C ILE A 174 3.15 -34.52 -3.08
N SER A 175 3.45 -34.01 -1.88
CA SER A 175 4.57 -34.52 -1.08
C SER A 175 4.30 -35.90 -0.47
N ASP A 176 5.35 -36.63 -0.10
CA ASP A 176 5.24 -37.92 0.60
C ASP A 176 5.06 -37.79 2.12
N TRP A 177 4.64 -36.61 2.59
CA TRP A 177 4.47 -36.36 4.02
C TRP A 177 3.34 -37.21 4.61
N SER A 178 3.49 -37.59 5.89
CA SER A 178 2.47 -38.34 6.60
C SER A 178 1.14 -37.58 6.63
N VAL A 179 0.03 -38.32 6.69
CA VAL A 179 -1.33 -37.73 6.71
C VAL A 179 -1.48 -36.73 7.86
N LEU A 180 -0.90 -37.02 9.03
CA LEU A 180 -0.92 -36.12 10.18
C LEU A 180 -0.14 -34.83 9.91
N ALA A 181 1.05 -34.92 9.31
CA ALA A 181 1.84 -33.74 8.94
C ALA A 181 1.10 -32.89 7.90
N LYS A 182 0.51 -33.51 6.87
CA LYS A 182 -0.32 -32.81 5.89
C LYS A 182 -1.51 -32.11 6.54
N ALA A 183 -2.25 -32.80 7.41
CA ALA A 183 -3.40 -32.22 8.10
C ALA A 183 -2.98 -31.02 8.98
N ALA A 184 -1.90 -31.15 9.76
CA ALA A 184 -1.37 -30.07 10.59
C ALA A 184 -0.92 -28.85 9.74
N SER A 185 -0.24 -29.10 8.62
CA SER A 185 0.18 -28.03 7.70
C SER A 185 -1.00 -27.35 7.00
N ILE A 186 -2.06 -28.07 6.64
CA ILE A 186 -3.30 -27.48 6.09
C ILE A 186 -3.95 -26.56 7.14
N VAL A 187 -4.06 -27.00 8.40
CA VAL A 187 -4.57 -26.15 9.48
C VAL A 187 -3.70 -24.89 9.63
N GLY A 188 -2.37 -25.04 9.61
CA GLY A 188 -1.45 -23.91 9.64
C GLY A 188 -1.63 -22.93 8.49
N LEU A 189 -1.83 -23.42 7.26
CA LEU A 189 -2.12 -22.59 6.08
C LEU A 189 -3.47 -21.87 6.20
N CYS A 190 -4.50 -22.53 6.73
CA CYS A 190 -5.80 -21.91 6.99
C CYS A 190 -5.68 -20.78 8.02
N VAL A 191 -4.92 -21.00 9.11
CA VAL A 191 -4.65 -19.96 10.12
C VAL A 191 -3.86 -18.82 9.49
N TYR A 192 -2.80 -19.09 8.74
CA TYR A 192 -2.03 -18.07 8.03
C TYR A 192 -2.91 -17.21 7.11
N LEU A 193 -3.69 -17.86 6.25
CA LEU A 193 -4.55 -17.19 5.29
C LEU A 193 -5.62 -16.35 6.00
N PHE A 194 -6.27 -16.90 7.02
CA PHE A 194 -7.21 -16.16 7.85
C PHE A 194 -6.55 -14.93 8.48
N SER A 195 -5.40 -15.11 9.13
CA SER A 195 -4.73 -14.06 9.89
C SER A 195 -4.22 -12.91 9.04
N VAL A 196 -3.81 -13.16 7.80
CA VAL A 196 -3.44 -12.09 6.87
C VAL A 196 -4.68 -11.44 6.27
N VAL A 197 -5.61 -12.23 5.73
CA VAL A 197 -6.77 -11.72 4.98
C VAL A 197 -7.76 -11.01 5.89
N PHE A 198 -8.21 -11.66 6.97
CA PHE A 198 -9.09 -11.03 7.95
C PHE A 198 -8.37 -9.88 8.68
N GLY A 199 -7.07 -10.01 8.92
CA GLY A 199 -6.24 -8.95 9.50
C GLY A 199 -6.25 -7.64 8.68
N ARG A 200 -6.52 -7.67 7.37
CA ARG A 200 -6.66 -6.45 6.55
C ARG A 200 -7.99 -5.73 6.76
N LEU A 201 -9.06 -6.48 6.99
CA LEU A 201 -10.37 -5.93 7.38
C LEU A 201 -10.32 -5.40 8.81
N TYR A 202 -9.77 -6.20 9.73
CA TYR A 202 -9.63 -5.85 11.15
C TYR A 202 -8.81 -4.57 11.34
N CYS A 203 -7.69 -4.41 10.64
CA CYS A 203 -6.86 -3.21 10.72
C CYS A 203 -7.47 -1.98 10.02
N GLY A 204 -8.67 -2.07 9.44
CA GLY A 204 -9.33 -0.95 8.75
C GLY A 204 -8.62 -0.51 7.46
N MET A 205 -7.68 -1.31 6.95
CA MET A 205 -6.87 -0.94 5.79
C MET A 205 -7.56 -1.27 4.48
N HIS A 206 -8.48 -2.23 4.43
CA HIS A 206 -9.09 -2.69 3.18
C HIS A 206 -10.57 -2.97 3.34
N THR A 207 -11.31 -2.80 2.24
CA THR A 207 -12.71 -3.19 2.09
C THR A 207 -12.86 -4.67 1.72
N LYS A 208 -14.05 -5.25 1.89
CA LYS A 208 -14.38 -6.60 1.41
C LYS A 208 -14.19 -6.68 -0.11
N THR A 209 -14.53 -5.62 -0.85
CA THR A 209 -14.25 -5.52 -2.29
C THR A 209 -12.74 -5.65 -2.58
N ASP A 210 -11.87 -4.98 -1.82
CA ASP A 210 -10.41 -5.10 -1.98
C ASP A 210 -9.90 -6.52 -1.71
N ILE A 211 -10.48 -7.19 -0.70
CA ILE A 211 -10.15 -8.57 -0.35
C ILE A 211 -10.55 -9.52 -1.48
N ILE A 212 -11.77 -9.42 -2.00
CA ILE A 212 -12.24 -10.26 -3.10
C ILE A 212 -11.35 -10.07 -4.33
N GLY A 213 -11.04 -8.82 -4.69
CA GLY A 213 -10.14 -8.51 -5.79
C GLY A 213 -8.74 -9.11 -5.60
N GLY A 214 -8.19 -8.98 -4.39
CA GLY A 214 -6.91 -9.60 -4.03
C GLY A 214 -6.95 -11.11 -4.14
N THR A 215 -7.95 -11.77 -3.58
CA THR A 215 -8.10 -13.24 -3.62
C THR A 215 -8.22 -13.75 -5.06
N VAL A 216 -9.00 -13.08 -5.92
CA VAL A 216 -9.13 -13.45 -7.33
C VAL A 216 -7.78 -13.36 -8.04
N ILE A 217 -7.05 -12.26 -7.88
CA ILE A 217 -5.72 -12.11 -8.48
C ILE A 217 -4.76 -13.17 -7.94
N GLY A 218 -4.78 -13.43 -6.63
CA GLY A 218 -3.95 -14.46 -6.01
C GLY A 218 -4.21 -15.86 -6.56
N ILE A 219 -5.48 -16.24 -6.74
CA ILE A 219 -5.87 -17.52 -7.36
C ILE A 219 -5.37 -17.59 -8.81
N LEU A 220 -5.55 -16.53 -9.60
CA LEU A 220 -5.11 -16.51 -11.00
C LEU A 220 -3.58 -16.64 -11.13
N VAL A 221 -2.82 -15.94 -10.29
CA VAL A 221 -1.35 -16.01 -10.28
C VAL A 221 -0.87 -17.39 -9.87
N TRP A 222 -1.45 -17.98 -8.81
CA TRP A 222 -1.16 -19.35 -8.43
C TRP A 222 -1.51 -20.34 -9.55
N ALA A 223 -2.70 -20.23 -10.14
CA ALA A 223 -3.15 -21.13 -11.19
C ALA A 223 -2.24 -21.07 -12.41
N ALA A 224 -1.79 -19.87 -12.82
CA ALA A 224 -0.82 -19.69 -13.89
C ALA A 224 0.53 -20.33 -13.55
N GLN A 225 1.11 -20.02 -12.38
CA GLN A 225 2.39 -20.62 -11.99
C GLN A 225 2.29 -22.14 -11.88
N TRP A 226 1.25 -22.67 -11.24
CA TRP A 226 1.10 -24.10 -11.01
C TRP A 226 0.82 -24.87 -12.30
N SER A 227 0.00 -24.32 -13.20
CA SER A 227 -0.31 -24.99 -14.48
C SER A 227 0.89 -25.08 -15.42
N PHE A 228 1.82 -24.12 -15.33
CA PHE A 228 2.99 -24.02 -16.21
C PHE A 228 4.32 -24.15 -15.47
N HIS A 229 4.34 -24.76 -14.27
CA HIS A 229 5.52 -24.73 -13.40
C HIS A 229 6.77 -25.32 -14.05
N ASP A 230 6.67 -26.49 -14.71
CA ASP A 230 7.78 -27.12 -15.41
C ASP A 230 8.29 -26.28 -16.59
N ALA A 231 7.37 -25.71 -17.37
CA ALA A 231 7.71 -24.87 -18.51
C ALA A 231 8.40 -23.57 -18.09
N ILE A 232 7.91 -22.94 -17.02
CA ILE A 232 8.51 -21.72 -16.45
C ILE A 232 9.89 -22.05 -15.86
N ASP A 233 10.02 -23.16 -15.12
CA ASP A 233 11.30 -23.58 -14.53
C ASP A 233 12.35 -23.87 -15.61
N SER A 234 11.97 -24.64 -16.65
CA SER A 234 12.82 -24.92 -17.81
C SER A 234 13.21 -23.65 -18.57
N LEU A 235 12.30 -22.68 -18.67
CA LEU A 235 12.59 -21.38 -19.28
C LEU A 235 13.63 -20.61 -18.45
N MET A 236 13.50 -20.60 -17.12
CA MET A 236 14.42 -19.91 -16.20
C MET A 236 15.84 -20.50 -16.19
N THR A 237 15.99 -21.78 -16.49
CA THR A 237 17.28 -22.49 -16.53
C THR A 237 17.80 -22.71 -17.95
N SER A 238 17.04 -22.26 -18.97
CA SER A 238 17.39 -22.42 -20.38
C SER A 238 18.76 -21.81 -20.69
N PRO A 239 19.62 -22.46 -21.49
CA PRO A 239 20.92 -21.90 -21.89
C PRO A 239 20.79 -20.70 -22.84
N SER A 240 19.59 -20.40 -23.35
CA SER A 240 19.39 -19.38 -24.37
C SER A 240 19.29 -17.96 -23.79
N TRP A 241 20.22 -17.09 -24.17
CA TRP A 241 20.17 -15.66 -23.83
C TRP A 241 18.93 -14.92 -24.34
N THR A 242 18.21 -15.48 -25.32
CA THR A 242 16.95 -14.90 -25.81
C THR A 242 15.91 -14.76 -24.70
N VAL A 243 15.87 -15.71 -23.76
CA VAL A 243 14.96 -15.69 -22.62
C VAL A 243 15.30 -14.54 -21.69
N VAL A 244 16.59 -14.39 -21.35
CA VAL A 244 17.08 -13.29 -20.51
C VAL A 244 16.73 -11.94 -21.13
N SER A 245 17.04 -11.77 -22.42
CA SER A 245 16.72 -10.53 -23.12
C SER A 245 15.21 -10.27 -23.15
N ALA A 246 14.39 -11.30 -23.38
CA ALA A 246 12.94 -11.18 -23.38
C ALA A 246 12.37 -10.80 -22.00
N VAL A 247 12.91 -11.36 -20.92
CA VAL A 247 12.47 -11.04 -19.55
C VAL A 247 12.91 -9.64 -19.14
N ILE A 248 14.13 -9.23 -19.47
CA ILE A 248 14.62 -7.88 -19.16
C ILE A 248 13.82 -6.83 -19.95
N LEU A 249 13.69 -7.00 -21.27
CA LEU A 249 12.96 -6.06 -22.12
C LEU A 249 11.47 -6.07 -21.78
N GLY A 250 10.87 -7.24 -21.60
CA GLY A 250 9.49 -7.40 -21.16
C GLY A 250 9.24 -6.76 -19.80
N GLY A 251 10.14 -6.96 -18.83
CA GLY A 251 10.07 -6.32 -17.52
C GLY A 251 10.12 -4.80 -17.58
N ILE A 252 11.00 -4.24 -18.43
CA ILE A 252 11.05 -2.78 -18.68
C ILE A 252 9.74 -2.30 -19.29
N VAL A 253 9.22 -2.99 -20.31
CA VAL A 253 7.93 -2.65 -20.94
C VAL A 253 6.78 -2.72 -19.95
N LEU A 254 6.77 -3.72 -19.07
CA LEU A 254 5.76 -3.88 -18.03
C LEU A 254 5.85 -2.78 -16.96
N ILE A 255 7.04 -2.37 -16.55
CA ILE A 255 7.22 -1.21 -15.66
C ILE A 255 6.73 0.08 -16.33
N GLN A 256 7.04 0.27 -17.62
CA GLN A 256 6.58 1.43 -18.38
C GLN A 256 5.07 1.42 -18.64
N SER A 257 4.43 0.24 -18.64
CA SER A 257 2.99 0.12 -18.80
C SER A 257 2.20 0.42 -17.53
N ILE A 258 2.87 0.57 -16.38
CA ILE A 258 2.22 1.02 -15.14
C ILE A 258 1.67 2.43 -15.36
N PRO A 259 0.35 2.64 -15.22
CA PRO A 259 -0.29 3.93 -15.43
C PRO A 259 0.36 5.02 -14.57
N ASP A 260 0.45 6.24 -15.11
CA ASP A 260 0.96 7.35 -14.32
C ASP A 260 0.10 7.58 -13.06
N THR A 261 0.81 7.80 -11.95
CA THR A 261 0.21 8.02 -10.65
C THR A 261 -0.54 9.35 -10.66
N MET A 262 -1.86 9.30 -10.46
CA MET A 262 -2.70 10.50 -10.40
C MET A 262 -2.55 11.26 -9.08
N ASP A 263 -2.10 10.54 -8.06
CA ASP A 263 -1.89 10.98 -6.68
C ASP A 263 -0.48 10.58 -6.23
N SER A 264 -0.01 11.05 -5.07
CA SER A 264 1.31 10.70 -4.51
C SER A 264 1.41 9.24 -3.99
N CYS A 265 0.77 8.24 -4.63
CA CYS A 265 0.77 6.86 -4.16
C CYS A 265 2.17 6.19 -4.29
N PRO A 266 2.73 5.54 -3.26
CA PRO A 266 3.93 4.70 -3.37
C PRO A 266 3.70 3.33 -4.05
N CYS A 267 2.49 3.03 -4.51
CA CYS A 267 2.06 1.76 -5.13
C CYS A 267 3.03 1.22 -6.21
N ILE A 268 3.53 2.12 -7.04
CA ILE A 268 4.47 1.82 -8.13
C ILE A 268 5.80 1.27 -7.63
N ASP A 269 6.23 1.69 -6.44
CA ASP A 269 7.52 1.30 -5.88
C ASP A 269 7.61 -0.20 -5.65
N ASP A 270 6.51 -0.80 -5.18
CA ASP A 270 6.40 -2.23 -4.96
C ASP A 270 6.38 -3.00 -6.28
N GLY A 271 5.64 -2.51 -7.28
CA GLY A 271 5.59 -3.13 -8.62
C GLY A 271 6.95 -3.11 -9.32
N VAL A 272 7.65 -1.97 -9.29
CA VAL A 272 9.01 -1.85 -9.84
C VAL A 272 9.97 -2.78 -9.10
N THR A 273 9.89 -2.80 -7.77
CA THR A 273 10.74 -3.65 -6.92
C THR A 273 10.58 -5.12 -7.26
N THR A 274 9.36 -5.64 -7.37
CA THR A 274 9.13 -7.07 -7.63
C THR A 274 9.45 -7.46 -9.06
N MET A 275 9.15 -6.60 -10.04
CA MET A 275 9.57 -6.84 -11.43
C MET A 275 11.10 -6.88 -11.55
N ALA A 276 11.79 -5.97 -10.84
CA ALA A 276 13.24 -5.97 -10.80
C ALA A 276 13.83 -7.25 -10.19
N VAL A 277 13.23 -7.79 -9.12
CA VAL A 277 13.63 -9.10 -8.57
C VAL A 277 13.53 -10.18 -9.64
N LEU A 278 12.45 -10.24 -10.41
CA LEU A 278 12.29 -11.21 -11.50
C LEU A 278 13.36 -11.03 -12.60
N MET A 279 13.63 -9.79 -12.99
CA MET A 279 14.69 -9.46 -13.95
C MET A 279 16.10 -9.85 -13.46
N GLY A 280 16.30 -10.00 -12.15
CA GLY A 280 17.54 -10.52 -11.57
C GLY A 280 17.57 -12.04 -11.43
N VAL A 281 16.46 -12.64 -10.98
CA VAL A 281 16.34 -14.07 -10.69
C VAL A 281 16.38 -14.93 -11.95
N PHE A 282 15.77 -14.50 -13.05
CA PHE A 282 15.79 -15.25 -14.32
C PHE A 282 17.22 -15.43 -14.88
N PRO A 283 18.00 -14.35 -15.14
CA PRO A 283 19.34 -14.52 -15.68
C PRO A 283 20.30 -15.16 -14.67
N ALA A 284 20.08 -14.98 -13.37
CA ALA A 284 20.86 -15.67 -12.34
C ALA A 284 20.56 -17.18 -12.30
N SER A 285 19.29 -17.58 -12.48
CA SER A 285 18.90 -19.00 -12.57
C SER A 285 19.56 -19.68 -13.77
N GLN A 286 19.57 -19.01 -14.93
CA GLN A 286 20.25 -19.49 -16.13
C GLN A 286 21.77 -19.56 -15.92
N HIS A 287 22.40 -18.49 -15.43
CA HIS A 287 23.85 -18.47 -15.22
C HIS A 287 24.27 -19.54 -14.21
N PHE A 288 23.54 -19.67 -13.10
CA PHE A 288 23.82 -20.68 -12.10
C PHE A 288 23.63 -22.09 -12.67
N ALA A 289 22.58 -22.35 -13.46
CA ALA A 289 22.36 -23.63 -14.12
C ALA A 289 23.53 -24.03 -15.05
N LEU A 290 24.11 -23.07 -15.76
CA LEU A 290 25.30 -23.27 -16.61
C LEU A 290 26.61 -23.38 -15.83
N SER A 291 26.63 -23.02 -14.56
CA SER A 291 27.82 -23.07 -13.73
C SER A 291 28.17 -24.52 -13.34
N LYS A 292 29.45 -24.79 -13.07
CA LYS A 292 29.90 -26.08 -12.53
C LYS A 292 29.37 -26.39 -11.12
N TYR A 293 28.74 -25.41 -10.46
CA TYR A 293 28.21 -25.53 -9.11
C TYR A 293 26.74 -25.94 -9.09
N SER A 294 26.06 -26.03 -10.23
CA SER A 294 24.69 -26.54 -10.28
C SER A 294 24.64 -28.05 -10.11
N ILE A 295 23.45 -28.53 -9.73
CA ILE A 295 23.03 -29.92 -9.81
C ILE A 295 21.78 -29.98 -10.69
N SER A 296 21.68 -31.08 -11.42
CA SER A 296 20.48 -31.48 -12.16
C SER A 296 19.85 -32.67 -11.47
N ALA A 297 18.58 -32.56 -11.06
CA ALA A 297 17.84 -33.64 -10.41
C ALA A 297 16.37 -33.62 -10.84
N GLY A 298 15.80 -34.80 -11.09
CA GLY A 298 14.38 -34.93 -11.43
C GLY A 298 13.95 -34.21 -12.72
N GLY A 299 14.88 -33.99 -13.67
CA GLY A 299 14.59 -33.24 -14.90
C GLY A 299 14.69 -31.71 -14.75
N HIS A 300 15.09 -31.21 -13.57
CA HIS A 300 15.30 -29.79 -13.31
C HIS A 300 16.77 -29.46 -13.14
N ASP A 301 17.17 -28.31 -13.69
CA ASP A 301 18.55 -27.81 -13.64
C ASP A 301 18.69 -26.63 -12.65
N GLY A 302 19.94 -26.22 -12.42
CA GLY A 302 20.25 -25.04 -11.61
C GLY A 302 19.86 -25.21 -10.14
N ILE A 303 20.03 -26.41 -9.58
CA ILE A 303 19.79 -26.70 -8.16
C ILE A 303 21.07 -26.43 -7.38
N VAL A 304 20.98 -25.63 -6.32
CA VAL A 304 22.07 -25.40 -5.37
C VAL A 304 22.22 -26.66 -4.52
N HIS A 305 23.43 -27.23 -4.46
CA HIS A 305 23.64 -28.36 -3.54
C HIS A 305 23.53 -27.89 -2.07
N TYR A 306 22.83 -28.68 -1.26
CA TYR A 306 22.83 -28.55 0.19
C TYR A 306 22.65 -29.93 0.81
N ASP A 307 23.49 -30.23 1.80
CA ASP A 307 23.41 -31.45 2.60
C ASP A 307 23.53 -31.05 4.08
N ALA A 308 22.61 -31.57 4.89
CA ALA A 308 22.61 -31.38 6.34
C ALA A 308 23.86 -31.94 7.03
N ALA A 309 24.60 -32.85 6.39
CA ALA A 309 25.88 -33.36 6.86
C ALA A 309 26.96 -32.28 7.03
N ILE A 310 26.79 -31.08 6.43
CA ILE A 310 27.66 -29.92 6.68
C ILE A 310 27.67 -29.49 8.15
N GLY A 311 26.63 -29.84 8.91
CA GLY A 311 26.46 -29.55 10.32
C GLY A 311 25.81 -28.21 10.61
N LEU A 312 25.04 -28.16 11.70
CA LEU A 312 24.25 -27.00 12.12
C LEU A 312 25.04 -25.68 12.19
N PRO A 313 26.28 -25.62 12.73
CA PRO A 313 27.02 -24.35 12.81
C PRO A 313 27.31 -23.73 11.43
N ARG A 314 27.68 -24.55 10.44
CA ARG A 314 27.94 -24.09 9.08
C ARG A 314 26.66 -23.70 8.37
N SER A 315 25.57 -24.43 8.61
CA SER A 315 24.25 -24.05 8.10
C SER A 315 23.79 -22.70 8.65
N ILE A 316 23.97 -22.42 9.94
CA ILE A 316 23.66 -21.10 10.53
C ILE A 316 24.58 -20.03 9.91
N LEU A 317 25.86 -20.34 9.72
CA LEU A 317 26.82 -19.40 9.13
C LEU A 317 26.49 -19.08 7.67
N ARG A 318 25.97 -20.04 6.87
CA ARG A 318 25.44 -19.80 5.52
C ARG A 318 24.33 -18.76 5.54
N PHE A 319 23.36 -18.92 6.45
CA PHE A 319 22.26 -17.98 6.62
C PHE A 319 22.74 -16.57 6.99
N VAL A 320 23.57 -16.45 8.04
CA VAL A 320 24.09 -15.16 8.51
C VAL A 320 24.93 -14.48 7.45
N PHE A 321 25.82 -15.23 6.79
CA PHE A 321 26.67 -14.70 5.72
C PHE A 321 25.87 -14.22 4.52
N GLY A 322 24.95 -15.05 4.01
CA GLY A 322 24.13 -14.69 2.85
C GLY A 322 23.30 -13.44 3.13
N LEU A 323 22.69 -13.36 4.32
CA LEU A 323 21.91 -12.19 4.74
C LEU A 323 22.78 -10.93 4.85
N ALA A 324 24.00 -11.06 5.40
CA ALA A 324 24.96 -9.96 5.46
C ALA A 324 25.36 -9.45 4.07
N VAL A 325 25.58 -10.35 3.10
CA VAL A 325 25.88 -9.97 1.70
C VAL A 325 24.71 -9.23 1.07
N VAL A 326 23.48 -9.72 1.21
CA VAL A 326 22.26 -9.07 0.69
C VAL A 326 22.09 -7.66 1.26
N PHE A 327 22.23 -7.48 2.57
CA PHE A 327 22.12 -6.15 3.19
C PHE A 327 23.28 -5.23 2.79
N THR A 328 24.50 -5.76 2.71
CA THR A 328 25.67 -4.99 2.26
C THR A 328 25.46 -4.48 0.84
N TRP A 329 25.02 -5.34 -0.07
CA TRP A 329 24.65 -4.95 -1.44
C TRP A 329 23.58 -3.87 -1.44
N ARG A 330 22.49 -4.07 -0.70
CA ARG A 330 21.38 -3.12 -0.65
C ARG A 330 21.83 -1.73 -0.19
N ILE A 331 22.74 -1.63 0.77
CA ILE A 331 23.30 -0.36 1.25
C ILE A 331 24.28 0.23 0.23
N ALA A 332 25.22 -0.59 -0.27
CA ALA A 332 26.30 -0.17 -1.15
C ALA A 332 25.78 0.29 -2.52
N ALA A 333 24.94 -0.53 -3.17
CA ALA A 333 24.35 -0.23 -4.47
C ALA A 333 23.50 1.03 -4.40
N LYS A 334 22.67 1.18 -3.36
CA LYS A 334 21.86 2.39 -3.16
C LYS A 334 22.74 3.64 -3.05
N LYS A 335 23.76 3.62 -2.19
CA LYS A 335 24.69 4.76 -2.02
C LYS A 335 25.43 5.09 -3.32
N LEU A 336 25.91 4.07 -4.02
CA LEU A 336 26.64 4.23 -5.28
C LEU A 336 25.74 4.87 -6.36
N LEU A 337 24.51 4.37 -6.52
CA LEU A 337 23.59 4.88 -7.53
C LEU A 337 23.12 6.30 -7.24
N TYR A 338 22.94 6.70 -5.98
CA TYR A 338 22.66 8.12 -5.66
C TYR A 338 23.82 9.06 -6.00
N ILE A 339 25.05 8.56 -6.06
CA ILE A 339 26.22 9.35 -6.49
C ILE A 339 26.31 9.38 -8.02
N LEU A 340 26.01 8.27 -8.69
CA LEU A 340 26.20 8.12 -10.13
C LEU A 340 25.03 8.63 -10.98
N LEU A 341 23.78 8.44 -10.53
CA LEU A 341 22.60 8.72 -11.36
C LEU A 341 22.32 10.21 -11.59
N PRO A 342 22.41 11.12 -10.60
CA PRO A 342 22.16 12.55 -10.85
C PRO A 342 23.05 13.16 -11.94
N PRO A 343 24.39 12.97 -11.96
CA PRO A 343 25.22 13.50 -13.04
C PRO A 343 24.90 12.85 -14.39
N LEU A 344 24.56 11.55 -14.42
CA LEU A 344 24.15 10.86 -15.66
C LEU A 344 22.83 11.43 -16.21
N TYR A 345 21.82 11.62 -15.37
CA TYR A 345 20.53 12.18 -15.77
C TYR A 345 20.65 13.62 -16.28
N SER A 346 21.48 14.42 -15.61
CA SER A 346 21.79 15.79 -16.03
C SER A 346 22.49 15.80 -17.40
N TYR A 347 23.48 14.91 -17.60
CA TYR A 347 24.21 14.78 -18.86
C TYR A 347 23.33 14.32 -20.03
N PHE A 348 22.50 13.30 -19.83
CA PHE A 348 21.65 12.72 -20.89
C PHE A 348 20.28 13.40 -21.05
N ASN A 349 19.97 14.43 -20.24
CA ASN A 349 18.72 15.19 -20.28
C ASN A 349 17.46 14.29 -20.24
N LEU A 350 17.48 13.24 -19.42
CA LEU A 350 16.40 12.24 -19.36
C LEU A 350 15.07 12.84 -18.87
N PRO A 351 13.92 12.28 -19.29
CA PRO A 351 12.61 12.73 -18.85
C PRO A 351 12.33 12.33 -17.40
N SER A 352 11.67 13.22 -16.65
CA SER A 352 11.17 12.98 -15.29
C SER A 352 9.67 12.68 -15.33
N ARG A 353 9.19 11.80 -14.44
CA ARG A 353 7.74 11.57 -14.28
C ARG A 353 7.09 12.70 -13.47
N ASP A 354 5.80 12.91 -13.71
CA ASP A 354 4.98 13.83 -12.92
C ASP A 354 4.96 13.39 -11.44
N HIS A 355 4.92 14.35 -10.50
CA HIS A 355 5.03 14.14 -9.05
C HIS A 355 6.40 13.63 -8.53
N PHE A 356 7.43 13.59 -9.38
CA PHE A 356 8.81 13.36 -8.96
C PHE A 356 9.66 14.63 -9.15
N VAL A 357 10.55 14.89 -8.21
CA VAL A 357 11.56 15.96 -8.34
C VAL A 357 12.56 15.53 -9.42
N PRO A 358 12.72 16.33 -10.50
CA PRO A 358 13.62 15.99 -11.59
C PRO A 358 15.09 16.00 -11.13
N ALA A 359 15.89 15.06 -11.62
CA ALA A 359 17.33 14.94 -11.37
C ALA A 359 18.14 16.18 -11.76
N LYS A 360 17.59 17.03 -12.62
CA LYS A 360 18.16 18.31 -13.05
C LYS A 360 18.19 19.35 -11.92
N THR A 361 17.36 19.17 -10.89
CA THR A 361 17.07 20.18 -9.87
C THR A 361 17.91 20.00 -8.60
N TYR A 362 18.67 18.91 -8.46
CA TYR A 362 19.47 18.63 -7.26
C TYR A 362 20.87 18.12 -7.61
N GLY A 363 21.91 18.75 -7.05
CA GLY A 363 23.31 18.44 -7.36
C GLY A 363 23.93 17.33 -6.50
N ASN A 364 23.56 17.23 -5.21
CA ASN A 364 24.04 16.19 -4.30
C ASN A 364 22.96 15.90 -3.24
N LEU A 365 22.41 14.68 -3.20
CA LEU A 365 21.37 14.25 -2.24
C LEU A 365 21.87 14.12 -0.78
N ARG A 366 23.06 14.64 -0.44
CA ARG A 366 23.63 14.54 0.92
C ARG A 366 22.93 15.42 1.95
N SER A 367 22.16 16.43 1.52
CA SER A 367 21.61 17.49 2.37
C SER A 367 20.08 17.57 2.42
N GLN A 368 19.35 16.77 1.65
CA GLN A 368 17.88 16.70 1.73
C GLN A 368 17.47 15.50 2.60
N PRO A 369 16.35 15.57 3.34
CA PRO A 369 15.81 14.43 4.05
C PRO A 369 15.37 13.39 3.02
N ILE A 370 16.30 12.52 2.66
CA ILE A 370 16.13 11.41 1.73
C ILE A 370 14.89 10.65 2.20
N GLY A 371 13.87 10.58 1.33
CA GLY A 371 12.73 9.68 1.52
C GLY A 371 13.30 8.32 1.89
N ARG A 372 13.09 7.91 3.14
CA ARG A 372 13.74 6.74 3.73
C ARG A 372 13.22 5.48 3.05
N VAL A 373 13.58 5.18 1.79
CA VAL A 373 13.37 3.86 1.18
C VAL A 373 13.95 2.86 2.18
N PRO A 374 13.14 1.92 2.72
CA PRO A 374 13.31 1.30 4.04
C PRO A 374 14.78 1.11 4.34
N SER A 375 15.40 2.04 5.06
CA SER A 375 16.82 1.91 5.42
C SER A 375 16.90 0.82 6.49
N VAL A 376 18.09 0.33 6.81
CA VAL A 376 18.28 -0.62 7.93
C VAL A 376 17.74 -0.03 9.26
N LEU A 377 17.48 1.29 9.29
CA LEU A 377 16.73 2.02 10.33
C LEU A 377 15.23 1.65 10.45
N ASP A 378 14.63 0.94 9.49
CA ASP A 378 13.31 0.33 9.69
C ASP A 378 13.39 -0.92 10.59
N LEU A 379 14.59 -1.48 10.86
CA LEU A 379 14.73 -2.49 11.91
C LEU A 379 14.50 -1.88 13.31
N SER A 380 14.91 -0.62 13.52
CA SER A 380 14.56 0.12 14.74
C SER A 380 13.09 0.54 14.77
N ALA A 381 12.47 0.84 13.62
CA ALA A 381 11.02 1.05 13.55
C ALA A 381 10.21 -0.25 13.74
N LEU A 382 10.81 -1.42 13.43
CA LEU A 382 10.27 -2.74 13.75
C LEU A 382 10.51 -3.16 15.21
N ALA A 383 11.58 -2.63 15.84
CA ALA A 383 11.83 -2.78 17.27
C ALA A 383 10.99 -1.82 18.11
N ASP A 384 10.49 -0.73 17.50
CA ASP A 384 9.48 0.13 18.07
C ASP A 384 8.14 -0.62 18.05
N SER A 385 7.73 -1.14 19.21
CA SER A 385 6.54 -1.97 19.36
C SER A 385 5.23 -1.16 19.37
N SER A 386 5.31 0.15 19.15
CA SER A 386 4.18 1.05 19.17
C SER A 386 3.27 0.80 17.97
N ILE A 387 2.04 0.36 18.25
CA ILE A 387 0.96 0.34 17.26
C ILE A 387 0.60 1.80 17.01
N GLU A 388 0.86 2.29 15.80
CA GLU A 388 0.41 3.62 15.44
C GLU A 388 -1.08 3.56 15.13
N ILE A 389 -1.85 4.25 15.97
CA ILE A 389 -3.25 4.58 15.69
C ILE A 389 -3.19 5.70 14.66
N VAL A 390 -3.48 5.33 13.43
CA VAL A 390 -3.44 6.26 12.32
C VAL A 390 -4.78 7.03 12.34
N GLY A 391 -4.73 8.25 12.92
CA GLY A 391 -5.87 9.16 13.13
C GLY A 391 -6.30 9.92 11.86
N THR A 392 -6.80 11.15 11.98
CA THR A 392 -7.09 12.03 10.83
C THR A 392 -5.83 12.28 10.02
N GLN A 393 -5.85 11.99 8.71
CA GLN A 393 -4.64 11.96 7.87
C GLN A 393 -4.73 12.84 6.63
N SER A 394 -5.89 13.42 6.39
CA SER A 394 -6.06 14.39 5.33
C SER A 394 -6.89 15.55 5.83
N THR A 395 -6.67 16.70 5.22
CA THR A 395 -7.56 17.85 5.36
C THR A 395 -9.00 17.50 5.00
N MET A 396 -9.21 16.47 4.18
CA MET A 396 -10.53 15.95 3.86
C MET A 396 -11.14 15.11 4.99
N ASP A 397 -10.36 14.36 5.77
CA ASP A 397 -10.87 13.66 6.97
C ASP A 397 -11.24 14.66 8.07
N ILE A 398 -10.48 15.75 8.16
CA ILE A 398 -10.81 16.91 9.00
C ILE A 398 -12.13 17.51 8.50
N HIS A 399 -12.22 17.88 7.22
CA HIS A 399 -13.46 18.38 6.61
C HIS A 399 -14.65 17.42 6.81
N GLU A 400 -14.44 16.12 6.65
CA GLU A 400 -15.49 15.12 6.80
C GLU A 400 -15.90 14.97 8.28
N GLN A 401 -14.96 15.00 9.23
CA GLN A 401 -15.25 15.09 10.67
C GLN A 401 -16.09 16.32 11.00
N PHE A 402 -15.71 17.48 10.47
CA PHE A 402 -16.44 18.73 10.68
C PHE A 402 -17.82 18.68 9.98
N SER A 403 -17.94 18.04 8.82
CA SER A 403 -19.22 17.84 8.11
C SER A 403 -20.17 16.88 8.82
N GLN A 404 -19.64 15.80 9.42
CA GLN A 404 -20.40 14.85 10.23
C GLN A 404 -20.81 15.49 11.56
N SER A 405 -19.94 16.33 12.14
CA SER A 405 -20.25 17.14 13.33
C SER A 405 -21.32 18.19 13.05
N ARG A 406 -21.30 18.82 11.86
CA ARG A 406 -22.38 19.70 11.39
C ARG A 406 -23.69 18.92 11.27
N SER A 407 -23.68 17.79 10.59
CA SER A 407 -24.88 16.96 10.37
C SER A 407 -25.49 16.43 11.68
N SER A 408 -24.66 16.00 12.64
CA SER A 408 -25.13 15.52 13.94
C SER A 408 -25.66 16.65 14.82
N LYS A 409 -25.01 17.83 14.82
CA LYS A 409 -25.50 19.02 15.53
C LYS A 409 -26.82 19.54 14.96
N ILE A 410 -26.97 19.57 13.63
CA ILE A 410 -28.22 19.93 12.97
C ILE A 410 -29.32 18.94 13.37
N SER A 411 -29.03 17.65 13.37
CA SER A 411 -29.97 16.62 13.81
C SER A 411 -30.36 16.78 15.30
N SER A 412 -29.42 17.15 16.18
CA SER A 412 -29.71 17.38 17.59
C SER A 412 -30.50 18.67 17.85
N LEU A 413 -30.21 19.75 17.12
CA LEU A 413 -30.94 21.02 17.19
C LEU A 413 -32.39 20.82 16.72
N HIS A 414 -32.59 20.05 15.66
CA HIS A 414 -33.92 19.66 15.19
C HIS A 414 -34.67 18.84 16.24
N HIS A 415 -33.99 17.90 16.92
CA HIS A 415 -34.61 17.11 17.98
C HIS A 415 -34.96 17.94 19.23
N GLN A 416 -34.11 18.90 19.60
CA GLN A 416 -34.38 19.85 20.69
C GLN A 416 -35.54 20.80 20.34
N GLN A 417 -35.61 21.29 19.11
CA GLN A 417 -36.74 22.11 18.66
C GLN A 417 -38.05 21.34 18.70
N VAL A 418 -38.06 20.07 18.29
CA VAL A 418 -39.26 19.21 18.36
C VAL A 418 -39.66 18.98 19.82
N GLU A 419 -38.71 18.67 20.72
CA GLU A 419 -39.01 18.52 22.16
C GLU A 419 -39.50 19.81 22.81
N ASP A 420 -38.97 20.97 22.43
CA ASP A 420 -39.40 22.27 22.96
C ASP A 420 -40.78 22.68 22.42
N ILE A 421 -41.12 22.29 21.19
CA ILE A 421 -42.46 22.45 20.62
C ILE A 421 -43.44 21.53 21.36
N GLU A 422 -43.09 20.25 21.56
CA GLU A 422 -43.92 19.31 22.32
C GLU A 422 -44.12 19.76 23.78
N LYS A 423 -43.08 20.28 24.44
CA LYS A 423 -43.19 20.85 25.79
C LYS A 423 -44.06 22.11 25.83
N LYS A 424 -44.00 22.96 24.80
CA LYS A 424 -44.86 24.15 24.68
C LYS A 424 -46.31 23.80 24.38
N GLU A 425 -46.57 22.75 23.61
CA GLU A 425 -47.93 22.23 23.41
C GLU A 425 -48.47 21.57 24.68
N HIS A 426 -47.63 20.92 25.49
CA HIS A 426 -48.05 20.31 26.75
C HIS A 426 -48.32 21.32 27.89
N PHE A 427 -47.72 22.53 27.84
CA PHE A 427 -47.89 23.59 28.84
C PHE A 427 -48.90 24.69 28.50
N GLY A 428 -49.65 24.58 27.40
CA GLY A 428 -50.86 25.38 27.16
C GLY A 428 -50.67 26.89 27.01
N LEU A 429 -49.49 27.38 26.59
CA LEU A 429 -49.25 28.82 26.40
C LEU A 429 -49.31 29.21 24.92
N ARG A 430 -50.47 29.72 24.51
CA ARG A 430 -50.65 30.44 23.23
C ARG A 430 -50.78 31.94 23.52
N PRO A 431 -50.00 32.85 22.87
CA PRO A 431 -50.35 34.26 22.87
C PRO A 431 -51.46 34.47 21.83
N GLY A 432 -52.60 35.00 22.28
CA GLY A 432 -53.75 35.27 21.44
C GLY A 432 -53.55 36.50 20.55
N HIS A 433 -54.15 36.46 19.36
CA HIS A 433 -54.65 37.66 18.70
C HIS A 433 -55.96 37.40 17.96
N THR A 434 -57.02 37.94 18.56
CA THR A 434 -58.17 38.67 17.99
C THR A 434 -59.07 38.05 16.90
N ALA A 435 -60.33 37.94 17.29
CA ALA A 435 -61.51 37.48 16.56
C ALA A 435 -61.94 38.37 15.37
N LYS A 436 -62.67 37.76 14.42
CA LYS A 436 -63.96 38.28 13.92
C LYS A 436 -64.82 37.19 13.26
N THR A 437 -66.09 37.26 13.62
CA THR A 437 -67.26 36.39 13.42
C THR A 437 -67.80 36.35 11.98
N ARG A 438 -68.39 35.21 11.54
CA ARG A 438 -69.76 35.12 10.97
C ARG A 438 -70.22 33.67 10.70
N GLN A 439 -71.35 33.31 11.32
CA GLN A 439 -72.48 32.42 10.92
C GLN A 439 -72.51 31.97 9.45
N GLU A 440 -73.13 30.87 8.99
CA GLU A 440 -74.07 29.82 9.46
C GLU A 440 -74.23 28.85 8.26
N GLN A 441 -74.47 27.54 8.48
CA GLN A 441 -75.56 26.71 7.89
C GLN A 441 -75.24 25.21 7.79
N GLN A 442 -76.29 24.45 8.13
CA GLN A 442 -76.40 23.00 8.29
C GLN A 442 -76.59 22.23 6.97
N GLN A 443 -76.45 20.89 7.08
CA GLN A 443 -77.10 19.82 6.29
C GLN A 443 -76.55 19.58 4.86
N GLN A 444 -76.33 18.35 4.34
CA GLN A 444 -76.70 16.98 4.72
C GLN A 444 -75.97 15.96 3.79
N ASP A 445 -75.65 14.77 4.32
CA ASP A 445 -75.45 13.42 3.73
C ASP A 445 -74.64 13.13 2.43
N GLY A 446 -73.68 12.19 2.54
CA GLY A 446 -73.56 11.06 1.57
C GLY A 446 -72.23 10.77 0.82
N VAL A 447 -71.40 9.85 1.37
CA VAL A 447 -70.65 8.74 0.71
C VAL A 447 -69.45 9.01 -0.27
N ILE A 448 -68.22 8.71 0.21
CA ILE A 448 -67.08 7.86 -0.32
C ILE A 448 -66.75 7.91 -1.86
N SER A 449 -65.53 8.08 -2.41
CA SER A 449 -64.12 7.92 -2.00
C SER A 449 -63.15 8.71 -2.90
N GLU A 450 -62.01 9.10 -2.32
CA GLU A 450 -60.65 9.31 -2.86
C GLU A 450 -60.39 9.50 -4.36
N LYS A 451 -59.86 10.69 -4.71
CA LYS A 451 -58.50 10.88 -5.28
C LYS A 451 -58.19 12.38 -5.40
N VAL A 452 -57.30 12.86 -4.54
CA VAL A 452 -56.73 14.21 -4.61
C VAL A 452 -55.56 14.21 -5.58
N GLY A 453 -55.70 14.98 -6.66
CA GLY A 453 -54.58 15.58 -7.35
C GLY A 453 -54.75 17.10 -7.27
N ALA A 454 -53.73 17.82 -6.84
CA ALA A 454 -53.44 19.20 -7.25
C ALA A 454 -52.23 19.76 -6.48
N THR A 455 -51.15 19.99 -7.22
CA THR A 455 -50.34 21.22 -7.20
C THR A 455 -50.16 21.92 -5.85
N ALA A 456 -49.01 21.68 -5.20
CA ALA A 456 -48.47 22.56 -4.18
C ALA A 456 -47.37 23.45 -4.78
N ALA A 457 -47.50 24.74 -4.53
CA ALA A 457 -46.60 25.82 -4.88
C ALA A 457 -45.16 25.61 -4.33
N PRO A 458 -44.15 26.32 -4.84
CA PRO A 458 -42.78 26.18 -4.37
C PRO A 458 -42.70 26.63 -2.91
N ALA A 459 -42.14 25.79 -2.05
CA ALA A 459 -41.74 26.19 -0.70
C ALA A 459 -40.75 27.38 -0.80
N PRO A 460 -40.87 28.38 0.08
CA PRO A 460 -39.99 29.54 0.04
C PRO A 460 -38.56 29.10 0.34
N ALA A 461 -37.62 29.60 -0.46
CA ALA A 461 -36.20 29.47 -0.23
C ALA A 461 -35.88 29.93 1.20
N LEU A 462 -35.35 29.01 2.02
CA LEU A 462 -34.62 29.39 3.22
C LEU A 462 -33.39 30.15 2.75
N GLU A 463 -33.38 31.46 2.95
CA GLU A 463 -32.16 32.27 2.91
C GLU A 463 -31.15 31.64 3.88
N THR A 464 -29.98 31.33 3.35
CA THR A 464 -28.77 30.97 4.09
C THR A 464 -28.33 32.17 4.92
N LEU A 465 -28.89 32.30 6.13
CA LEU A 465 -28.30 33.11 7.18
C LEU A 465 -27.21 32.25 7.82
N ASP A 466 -25.95 32.55 7.51
CA ASP A 466 -24.77 31.94 8.13
C ASP A 466 -24.91 32.05 9.66
N HIS A 467 -25.20 30.93 10.32
CA HIS A 467 -25.33 30.92 11.78
C HIS A 467 -23.94 31.24 12.37
N PRO A 468 -23.83 32.02 13.45
CA PRO A 468 -22.53 32.28 14.10
C PRO A 468 -21.75 31.02 14.49
N LEU A 469 -22.44 29.87 14.59
CA LEU A 469 -21.86 28.55 14.86
C LEU A 469 -21.20 27.95 13.62
N ASP A 470 -21.70 28.23 12.42
CA ASP A 470 -21.13 27.74 11.16
C ASP A 470 -19.80 28.45 10.88
N LEU A 471 -19.70 29.75 11.19
CA LEU A 471 -18.47 30.51 11.09
C LEU A 471 -17.38 30.06 12.08
N GLU A 472 -17.75 29.73 13.34
CA GLU A 472 -16.81 29.17 14.32
C GLU A 472 -16.34 27.76 13.93
N LEU A 473 -17.23 26.94 13.35
CA LEU A 473 -16.89 25.61 12.86
C LEU A 473 -15.98 25.67 11.63
N ASP A 474 -16.23 26.58 10.69
CA ASP A 474 -15.39 26.77 9.51
C ASP A 474 -13.99 27.31 9.88
N GLU A 475 -13.89 28.21 10.86
CA GLU A 475 -12.60 28.72 11.34
C GLU A 475 -11.81 27.63 12.08
N SER A 476 -12.47 26.82 12.92
CA SER A 476 -11.82 25.68 13.60
C SER A 476 -11.41 24.56 12.66
N GLU A 477 -12.20 24.29 11.61
CA GLU A 477 -11.84 23.36 10.53
C GLU A 477 -10.59 23.82 9.79
N ARG A 478 -10.55 25.11 9.42
CA ARG A 478 -9.41 25.70 8.73
C ARG A 478 -8.13 25.66 9.56
N GLN A 479 -8.21 26.01 10.85
CA GLN A 479 -7.08 25.94 11.77
C GLN A 479 -6.57 24.52 11.98
N ALA A 480 -7.46 23.53 12.05
CA ALA A 480 -7.09 22.12 12.13
C ALA A 480 -6.38 21.64 10.85
N MET A 481 -6.84 22.09 9.68
CA MET A 481 -6.19 21.81 8.40
C MET A 481 -4.79 22.42 8.32
N GLU A 482 -4.63 23.69 8.71
CA GLU A 482 -3.34 24.40 8.69
C GLU A 482 -2.35 23.80 9.68
N GLN A 483 -2.79 23.38 10.87
CA GLN A 483 -1.95 22.65 11.84
C GLN A 483 -1.51 21.28 11.31
N PHE A 484 -2.43 20.54 10.67
CA PHE A 484 -2.13 19.25 10.09
C PHE A 484 -1.07 19.34 9.00
N GLU A 485 -1.17 20.32 8.11
CA GLU A 485 -0.19 20.59 7.06
C GLU A 485 1.19 21.03 7.63
N ALA A 486 1.21 21.75 8.74
CA ALA A 486 2.45 22.15 9.42
C ALA A 486 3.16 20.97 10.11
N GLU A 487 2.40 20.00 10.64
CA GLU A 487 2.93 18.80 11.32
C GLU A 487 3.41 17.71 10.34
N HIS A 488 2.91 17.70 9.10
CA HIS A 488 3.22 16.73 8.06
C HIS A 488 3.81 17.40 6.81
N PRO A 489 5.09 17.84 6.85
CA PRO A 489 5.72 18.45 5.69
C PRO A 489 5.90 17.41 4.57
N GLY A 490 5.29 17.71 3.41
CA GLY A 490 5.21 16.80 2.26
C GLY A 490 6.56 16.28 1.76
N TRP A 491 6.60 15.01 1.37
CA TRP A 491 7.83 14.30 1.01
C TRP A 491 8.17 14.32 -0.48
N ALA A 492 9.31 14.91 -0.85
CA ALA A 492 9.82 14.84 -2.22
C ALA A 492 10.23 13.40 -2.63
N ARG A 493 9.65 12.89 -3.73
CA ARG A 493 10.09 11.65 -4.40
C ARG A 493 11.01 11.99 -5.56
N PHE A 494 12.12 11.25 -5.75
CA PHE A 494 13.09 11.56 -6.80
C PHE A 494 12.92 10.63 -7.99
N ASP A 495 13.00 11.17 -9.20
CA ASP A 495 12.89 10.41 -10.46
C ASP A 495 13.92 9.26 -10.56
N VAL A 496 15.11 9.43 -9.99
CA VAL A 496 16.14 8.38 -9.90
C VAL A 496 15.75 7.19 -9.02
N ASP A 497 14.80 7.34 -8.09
CA ASP A 497 14.45 6.30 -7.11
C ASP A 497 13.93 5.02 -7.77
N ILE A 498 13.22 5.13 -8.90
CA ILE A 498 12.73 3.99 -9.68
C ILE A 498 13.90 3.17 -10.23
N VAL A 499 14.89 3.84 -10.83
CA VAL A 499 16.08 3.18 -11.38
C VAL A 499 16.93 2.57 -10.26
N ILE A 500 17.08 3.29 -9.14
CA ILE A 500 17.79 2.77 -7.96
C ILE A 500 17.15 1.49 -7.47
N LYS A 501 15.83 1.48 -7.26
CA LYS A 501 15.09 0.28 -6.85
C LYS A 501 15.28 -0.84 -7.86
N THR A 502 15.17 -0.55 -9.15
CA THR A 502 15.35 -1.55 -10.21
C THR A 502 16.71 -2.23 -10.12
N VAL A 503 17.81 -1.47 -10.07
CA VAL A 503 19.16 -2.05 -10.01
C VAL A 503 19.41 -2.77 -8.68
N VAL A 504 18.98 -2.19 -7.56
CA VAL A 504 19.20 -2.78 -6.23
C VAL A 504 18.49 -4.14 -6.12
N TYR A 505 17.20 -4.21 -6.46
CA TYR A 505 16.41 -5.42 -6.28
C TYR A 505 16.68 -6.48 -7.35
N ALA A 506 17.03 -6.10 -8.58
CA ALA A 506 17.58 -7.04 -9.55
C ALA A 506 18.89 -7.66 -9.07
N GLY A 507 19.78 -6.84 -8.47
CA GLY A 507 21.00 -7.35 -7.85
C GLY A 507 20.74 -8.28 -6.66
N ILE A 508 19.74 -8.01 -5.83
CA ILE A 508 19.34 -8.93 -4.74
C ILE A 508 18.88 -10.28 -5.31
N GLY A 509 18.05 -10.25 -6.34
CA GLY A 509 17.62 -11.47 -7.05
C GLY A 509 18.80 -12.26 -7.60
N TRP A 510 19.77 -11.58 -8.23
CA TRP A 510 20.98 -12.20 -8.75
C TRP A 510 21.85 -12.83 -7.66
N LEU A 511 22.15 -12.06 -6.61
CA LEU A 511 22.98 -12.51 -5.50
C LEU A 511 22.38 -13.73 -4.81
N ALA A 512 21.06 -13.73 -4.58
CA ALA A 512 20.37 -14.80 -3.89
C ALA A 512 20.49 -16.16 -4.60
N VAL A 513 20.38 -16.15 -5.93
CA VAL A 513 20.31 -17.37 -6.75
C VAL A 513 21.68 -17.85 -7.22
N ASP A 514 22.57 -16.92 -7.57
CA ASP A 514 23.84 -17.25 -8.23
C ASP A 514 25.05 -16.97 -7.34
N SER A 515 25.32 -15.70 -7.04
CA SER A 515 26.62 -15.32 -6.50
C SER A 515 26.83 -15.79 -5.06
N ILE A 516 25.81 -15.74 -4.20
CA ILE A 516 25.94 -16.21 -2.81
C ILE A 516 26.16 -17.73 -2.74
N PRO A 517 25.38 -18.57 -3.45
CA PRO A 517 25.69 -19.99 -3.57
C PRO A 517 27.11 -20.29 -4.05
N ILE A 518 27.61 -19.56 -5.05
CA ILE A 518 28.99 -19.70 -5.53
C ILE A 518 29.99 -19.27 -4.44
N MET A 519 29.74 -18.16 -3.75
CA MET A 519 30.60 -17.68 -2.66
C MET A 519 30.71 -18.72 -1.54
N PHE A 520 29.62 -19.44 -1.20
CA PHE A 520 29.67 -20.50 -0.20
C PHE A 520 30.76 -21.53 -0.52
N GLU A 521 30.89 -21.93 -1.79
CA GLU A 521 31.90 -22.90 -2.23
C GLU A 521 33.34 -22.40 -2.02
N TYR A 522 33.58 -21.10 -2.17
CA TYR A 522 34.91 -20.51 -1.95
C TYR A 522 35.28 -20.32 -0.49
N ILE A 523 34.31 -20.04 0.38
CA ILE A 523 34.54 -19.75 1.81
C ILE A 523 34.41 -21.00 2.70
N GLY A 524 34.32 -22.19 2.11
CA GLY A 524 34.19 -23.45 2.86
C GLY A 524 32.83 -23.67 3.51
N LEU A 525 31.81 -22.92 3.07
CA LEU A 525 30.41 -23.11 3.46
C LEU A 525 29.60 -23.88 2.42
N GLY A 526 30.17 -24.14 1.25
CA GLY A 526 29.58 -24.94 0.18
C GLY A 526 29.44 -26.40 0.57
N THR A 527 28.61 -27.13 -0.15
CA THR A 527 28.44 -28.58 0.07
C THR A 527 28.81 -29.37 -1.17
N SER A 528 29.37 -28.75 -2.22
CA SER A 528 29.67 -29.48 -3.46
C SER A 528 30.73 -30.58 -3.27
N TYR A 529 31.52 -30.53 -2.20
CA TYR A 529 32.45 -31.60 -1.81
C TYR A 529 31.76 -32.84 -1.19
N LEU A 530 30.48 -32.74 -0.82
CA LEU A 530 29.66 -33.83 -0.28
C LEU A 530 28.84 -34.56 -1.37
N ARG A 531 29.02 -34.19 -2.64
CA ARG A 531 28.31 -34.80 -3.78
C ARG A 531 28.75 -36.23 -4.05
#